data_AF-A0A5B6X2N4-F1
#
_entry.id   AF-A0A5B6X2N4-F1
#
_cell.length_a   1.000
_cell.length_b   1.000
_cell.length_c   1.000
_cell.angle_alpha   90.00
_cell.angle_beta   90.00
_cell.angle_gamma   90.00
#
_symmetry.space_group_name_H-M   'P 1'
#
loop_
_entity.id
_entity.type
_entity.pdbx_description
1 polymer ?
#
loop_
_entity_poly.entity_id
_entity_poly.type
_entity_poly.pdbx_seq_one_letter_code
_entity_poly.pdbx_strand_id
1 'polypeptide(L)'
;MGTAPAQIPTSFGHELRACLRCRLVKTYDQFRESGCENCPFSKMDGDNERVVDCTTPNFNGLSFHFILLETKTFALNVTFLSLLALFEICSVDWFLSMISVMDPARSWAARWLRVGRFVPGCYTLAVSEALPEDLQALCEEVHVQYVPPKRIHLLHVCFTVYGD
;
A
#
# COMPACT_ATOMS: atom_id res chain seq x y z
N MET A 1 -17.86 -8.00 -8.66
CA MET A 1 -17.63 -9.13 -7.74
C MET A 1 -16.56 -8.66 -6.77
N GLY A 2 -16.91 -8.45 -5.50
CA GLY A 2 -15.97 -7.94 -4.50
C GLY A 2 -15.01 -9.04 -4.08
N THR A 3 -13.77 -8.97 -4.53
CA THR A 3 -12.69 -9.82 -4.01
C THR A 3 -12.48 -9.50 -2.53
N ALA A 4 -12.18 -10.52 -1.72
CA ALA A 4 -11.91 -10.35 -0.29
C ALA A 4 -10.80 -9.30 -0.04
N PRO A 5 -10.87 -8.54 1.07
CA PRO A 5 -9.81 -7.61 1.43
C PRO A 5 -8.50 -8.37 1.72
N ALA A 6 -7.36 -7.72 1.46
CA ALA A 6 -6.07 -8.23 1.85
C ALA A 6 -5.94 -8.28 3.38
N GLN A 7 -5.12 -9.20 3.87
CA GLN A 7 -4.81 -9.27 5.30
C GLN A 7 -4.12 -8.00 5.77
N ILE A 8 -4.55 -7.47 6.91
CA ILE A 8 -3.94 -6.31 7.56
C ILE A 8 -2.62 -6.75 8.18
N PRO A 9 -1.54 -5.95 8.11
CA PRO A 9 -0.31 -6.23 8.82
C PRO A 9 -0.55 -6.50 10.31
N THR A 10 -0.03 -7.61 10.81
CA THR A 10 -0.19 -8.02 12.22
C THR A 10 0.75 -7.26 13.17
N SER A 11 1.75 -6.58 12.63
CA SER A 11 2.73 -5.78 13.36
C SER A 11 3.21 -4.64 12.48
N PHE A 12 3.65 -3.55 13.12
CA PHE A 12 4.10 -2.31 12.48
C PHE A 12 5.61 -2.08 12.62
N GLY A 13 6.35 -3.14 12.96
CA GLY A 13 7.81 -3.13 13.14
C GLY A 13 8.61 -3.30 11.84
N HIS A 14 9.87 -3.68 12.01
CA HIS A 14 10.82 -3.89 10.90
C HIS A 14 10.51 -5.11 10.03
N GLU A 15 9.57 -5.99 10.44
CA GLU A 15 9.14 -7.13 9.63
C GLU A 15 8.21 -6.76 8.47
N LEU A 16 7.75 -5.50 8.38
CA LEU A 16 6.92 -5.06 7.28
C LEU A 16 7.69 -5.07 5.96
N ARG A 17 6.99 -5.47 4.90
CA ARG A 17 7.49 -5.46 3.53
C ARG A 17 6.41 -4.96 2.59
N ALA A 18 6.83 -4.35 1.48
CA ALA A 18 5.94 -3.96 0.40
C ALA A 18 6.20 -4.81 -0.84
N CYS A 19 5.14 -5.27 -1.50
CA CYS A 19 5.26 -5.95 -2.78
C CYS A 19 5.77 -4.98 -3.86
N LEU A 20 6.86 -5.36 -4.55
CA LEU A 20 7.51 -4.53 -5.56
C LEU A 20 6.63 -4.26 -6.80
N ARG A 21 5.58 -5.06 -7.01
CA ARG A 21 4.61 -4.87 -8.09
C ARG A 21 3.40 -4.04 -7.67
N CYS A 22 2.66 -4.52 -6.68
CA CYS A 22 1.35 -3.93 -6.34
C CYS A 22 1.41 -2.95 -5.18
N ARG A 23 2.55 -2.85 -4.48
CA ARG A 23 2.77 -2.03 -3.28
C ARG A 23 1.92 -2.41 -2.07
N LEU A 24 1.25 -3.56 -2.08
CA LEU A 24 0.57 -4.09 -0.89
C LEU A 24 1.61 -4.30 0.22
N VAL A 25 1.26 -3.90 1.44
CA VAL A 25 2.11 -3.98 2.64
C VAL A 25 1.55 -5.05 3.56
N LYS A 26 2.41 -6.01 3.93
CA LYS A 26 2.16 -7.10 4.88
C LYS A 26 3.46 -7.39 5.64
N THR A 27 3.41 -8.19 6.69
CA THR A 27 4.65 -8.71 7.30
C THR A 27 5.30 -9.76 6.39
N TYR A 28 6.60 -10.00 6.59
CA TYR A 28 7.32 -11.08 5.91
C TYR A 28 6.59 -12.42 6.06
N ASP A 29 6.18 -12.78 7.27
CA ASP A 29 5.49 -14.05 7.53
C ASP A 29 4.15 -14.13 6.81
N GLN A 30 3.38 -13.03 6.75
CA GLN A 30 2.13 -13.03 6.02
C GLN A 30 2.33 -13.19 4.51
N PHE A 31 3.41 -12.67 3.92
CA PHE A 31 3.73 -12.98 2.52
C PHE A 31 4.14 -14.43 2.33
N ARG A 32 4.87 -15.01 3.29
CA ARG A 32 5.30 -16.41 3.27
C ARG A 32 4.14 -17.39 3.45
N GLU A 33 3.11 -17.03 4.20
CA GLU A 33 2.00 -17.93 4.58
C GLU A 33 0.75 -17.82 3.70
N SER A 34 0.53 -16.68 3.06
CA SER A 34 -0.65 -16.48 2.21
C SER A 34 -0.36 -15.77 0.89
N GLY A 35 0.90 -15.44 0.63
CA GLY A 35 1.31 -14.74 -0.58
C GLY A 35 0.77 -13.32 -0.67
N CYS A 36 0.66 -12.84 -1.91
CA CYS A 36 0.11 -11.53 -2.22
C CYS A 36 -1.24 -11.66 -2.93
N GLU A 37 -2.27 -11.06 -2.35
CA GLU A 37 -3.66 -11.12 -2.83
C GLU A 37 -3.83 -10.46 -4.20
N ASN A 38 -2.97 -9.50 -4.55
CA ASN A 38 -2.95 -8.84 -5.87
C ASN A 38 -2.00 -9.52 -6.87
N CYS A 39 -1.09 -10.39 -6.40
CA CYS A 39 -0.04 -11.02 -7.20
C CYS A 39 0.05 -12.53 -6.94
N PRO A 40 -1.02 -13.31 -7.16
CA PRO A 40 -0.99 -14.75 -6.91
C PRO A 40 0.04 -15.50 -7.76
N PHE A 41 0.38 -14.98 -8.95
CA PHE A 41 1.39 -15.56 -9.83
C PHE A 41 2.83 -15.47 -9.28
N SER A 42 3.07 -14.59 -8.30
CA SER A 42 4.40 -14.50 -7.67
C SER A 42 4.73 -15.75 -6.86
N LYS A 43 3.75 -16.58 -6.48
CA LYS A 43 3.95 -17.88 -5.79
C LYS A 43 4.89 -17.81 -4.58
N MET A 44 4.67 -16.83 -3.70
CA MET A 44 5.46 -16.60 -2.49
C MET A 44 5.16 -17.60 -1.36
N ASP A 45 4.06 -18.34 -1.44
CA ASP A 45 3.62 -19.24 -0.37
C ASP A 45 4.64 -20.38 -0.14
N GLY A 46 5.16 -20.45 1.09
CA GLY A 46 6.19 -21.42 1.48
C GLY A 46 7.60 -21.16 0.91
N ASP A 47 7.79 -20.13 0.08
CA ASP A 47 9.05 -19.84 -0.62
C ASP A 47 9.70 -18.56 -0.10
N ASN A 48 10.69 -18.72 0.78
CA ASN A 48 11.40 -17.62 1.42
C ASN A 48 12.18 -16.74 0.42
N GLU A 49 12.82 -17.36 -0.58
CA GLU A 49 13.60 -16.64 -1.57
C GLU A 49 12.68 -15.80 -2.44
N ARG A 50 11.56 -16.38 -2.87
CA ARG A 50 10.55 -15.67 -3.65
C ARG A 50 9.94 -14.49 -2.90
N VAL A 51 9.68 -14.61 -1.59
CA VAL A 51 9.22 -13.48 -0.77
C VAL A 51 10.24 -12.36 -0.80
N VAL A 52 11.53 -12.67 -0.63
CA VAL A 52 12.60 -11.66 -0.63
C VAL A 52 12.72 -10.97 -1.98
N ASP A 53 12.62 -11.71 -3.10
CA ASP A 53 12.78 -11.15 -4.44
C ASP A 53 11.56 -10.35 -4.92
N CYS A 54 10.37 -10.68 -4.43
CA CYS A 54 9.13 -9.99 -4.80
C CYS A 54 8.78 -8.80 -3.90
N THR A 55 9.47 -8.63 -2.77
CA THR A 55 9.10 -7.65 -1.74
C THR A 55 10.31 -6.93 -1.15
N THR A 56 10.12 -5.67 -0.74
CA THR A 56 11.20 -4.86 -0.14
C THR A 56 10.81 -4.37 1.25
N PRO A 57 11.75 -4.32 2.22
CA PRO A 57 11.57 -3.55 3.46
C PRO A 57 11.82 -2.04 3.25
N ASN A 58 12.41 -1.63 2.12
CA ASN A 58 12.84 -0.26 1.82
C ASN A 58 11.71 0.60 1.21
N PHE A 59 10.57 0.64 1.91
CA PHE A 59 9.43 1.47 1.54
C PHE A 59 9.11 2.56 2.57
N ASN A 60 9.85 2.63 3.69
CA ASN A 60 9.64 3.59 4.78
C ASN A 60 10.14 5.03 4.49
N GLY A 61 10.53 5.32 3.24
CA GLY A 61 11.36 6.49 2.89
C GLY A 61 10.64 7.69 2.30
N LEU A 62 9.33 7.85 2.48
CA LEU A 62 8.60 8.99 1.91
C LEU A 62 7.77 9.70 2.99
N SER A 63 8.32 10.79 3.52
CA SER A 63 7.59 11.72 4.38
C SER A 63 6.56 12.49 3.55
N PHE A 64 5.29 12.08 3.65
CA PHE A 64 4.17 12.88 3.15
C PHE A 64 3.37 13.39 4.34
N HIS A 65 3.25 14.71 4.45
CA HIS A 65 2.32 15.33 5.37
C HIS A 65 0.95 15.35 4.69
N PHE A 66 0.14 14.29 4.84
CA PHE A 66 -1.24 14.28 4.34
C PHE A 66 -2.21 13.62 5.32
N ILE A 67 -3.16 14.42 5.80
CA ILE A 67 -4.35 13.98 6.52
C ILE A 67 -5.38 13.54 5.47
N LEU A 68 -5.62 12.23 5.36
CA LEU A 68 -6.75 11.71 4.58
C LEU A 68 -7.98 11.68 5.49
N LEU A 69 -8.85 12.70 5.38
CA LEU A 69 -10.22 12.64 5.87
C LEU A 69 -11.15 12.67 4.65
N GLU A 70 -11.62 11.50 4.22
CA GLU A 70 -12.89 11.40 3.48
C GLU A 70 -13.96 10.84 4.43
N THR A 71 -14.66 11.72 5.14
CA THR A 71 -15.89 11.37 5.87
C THR A 71 -17.11 11.87 5.10
N LYS A 72 -17.53 11.16 4.06
CA LYS A 72 -18.92 11.31 3.56
C LYS A 72 -19.94 10.43 4.29
N THR A 73 -19.57 9.73 5.38
CA THR A 73 -20.54 8.95 6.18
C THR A 73 -20.21 8.84 7.67
N PHE A 74 -20.03 9.97 8.37
CA PHE A 74 -20.09 9.98 9.84
C PHE A 74 -21.03 11.10 10.35
N ALA A 75 -22.24 11.13 9.81
CA ALA A 75 -23.36 11.70 10.54
C ALA A 75 -23.80 10.65 11.57
N LEU A 76 -23.26 10.72 12.78
CA LEU A 76 -23.91 10.46 14.08
C LEU A 76 -22.85 10.39 15.19
N ASN A 77 -22.73 11.49 15.95
CA ASN A 77 -22.23 11.55 17.34
C ASN A 77 -20.88 10.89 17.66
N VAL A 78 -19.79 11.42 17.12
CA VAL A 78 -18.47 11.27 17.75
C VAL A 78 -17.98 12.67 18.13
N THR A 79 -17.80 12.89 19.42
CA THR A 79 -17.47 14.19 20.01
C THR A 79 -16.11 14.67 19.49
N PHE A 80 -16.08 15.94 19.10
CA PHE A 80 -14.95 16.68 18.51
C PHE A 80 -13.57 16.47 19.19
N LEU A 81 -13.56 16.01 20.44
CA LEU A 81 -12.37 15.71 21.22
C LEU A 81 -11.63 14.42 20.78
N SER A 82 -12.31 13.48 20.15
CA SER A 82 -11.71 12.22 19.66
C SER A 82 -11.03 12.34 18.30
N LEU A 83 -11.44 13.34 17.50
CA LEU A 83 -10.75 13.74 16.26
C LEU A 83 -9.42 14.47 16.54
N LEU A 84 -9.35 15.22 17.65
CA LEU A 84 -8.11 15.84 18.11
C LEU A 84 -7.10 14.81 18.65
N ALA A 85 -7.56 13.73 19.29
CA ALA A 85 -6.70 12.62 19.67
C ALA A 85 -6.08 11.91 18.45
N LEU A 86 -6.86 11.73 17.37
CA LEU A 86 -6.33 11.23 16.09
C LEU A 86 -5.37 12.22 15.40
N PHE A 87 -5.55 13.53 15.62
CA PHE A 87 -4.69 14.59 15.09
C PHE A 87 -3.32 14.67 15.81
N GLU A 88 -3.29 14.49 17.13
CA GLU A 88 -2.02 14.42 17.89
C GLU A 88 -1.27 13.10 17.67
N ILE A 89 -1.97 11.97 17.45
CA ILE A 89 -1.32 10.68 17.15
C ILE A 89 -0.66 10.69 15.76
N CYS A 90 -1.26 11.35 14.76
CA CYS A 90 -0.69 11.43 13.39
C CYS A 90 0.47 12.44 13.23
N SER A 91 0.69 13.33 14.20
CA SER A 91 1.66 14.44 14.06
C SER A 91 3.06 14.13 14.60
N VAL A 92 3.27 13.00 15.29
CA VAL A 92 4.54 12.74 16.02
C VAL A 92 5.42 11.61 15.48
N ASP A 93 5.00 10.88 14.46
CA ASP A 93 5.84 9.81 13.89
C ASP A 93 6.10 10.03 12.39
N TRP A 94 7.37 10.27 12.06
CA TRP A 94 7.93 10.52 10.73
C TRP A 94 7.78 9.37 9.71
N PHE A 95 6.86 8.43 9.94
CA PHE A 95 6.90 7.05 9.44
C PHE A 95 5.73 6.62 8.53
N LEU A 96 4.84 7.51 8.07
CA LEU A 96 3.69 7.08 7.25
C LEU A 96 4.02 6.97 5.75
N SER A 97 4.75 5.93 5.37
CA SER A 97 4.83 5.49 3.97
C SER A 97 3.66 4.60 3.55
N MET A 98 2.75 4.29 4.49
CA MET A 98 1.64 3.36 4.32
C MET A 98 0.28 4.09 4.32
N ILE A 99 -0.59 3.67 3.42
CA ILE A 99 -1.97 4.13 3.27
C ILE A 99 -2.92 2.93 3.44
N SER A 100 -4.07 3.16 4.07
CA SER A 100 -5.14 2.17 4.10
C SER A 100 -6.18 2.53 3.03
N VAL A 101 -6.49 1.59 2.14
CA VAL A 101 -7.45 1.79 1.05
C VAL A 101 -8.65 0.87 1.28
N MET A 102 -9.79 1.47 1.64
CA MET A 102 -11.02 0.73 1.96
C MET A 102 -11.90 0.47 0.72
N ASP A 103 -11.97 1.44 -0.20
CA ASP A 103 -12.71 1.31 -1.47
C ASP A 103 -11.84 1.82 -2.64
N PRO A 104 -10.98 0.94 -3.21
CA PRO A 104 -10.06 1.32 -4.27
C PRO A 104 -10.76 1.83 -5.54
N ALA A 105 -11.94 1.29 -5.86
CA ALA A 105 -12.64 1.61 -7.10
C ALA A 105 -13.24 3.02 -7.08
N ARG A 106 -13.68 3.49 -5.91
CA ARG A 106 -14.30 4.81 -5.75
C ARG A 106 -13.31 5.90 -5.33
N SER A 107 -12.21 5.54 -4.67
CA SER A 107 -11.21 6.50 -4.21
C SER A 107 -10.44 7.12 -5.38
N TRP A 108 -10.49 8.45 -5.50
CA TRP A 108 -9.64 9.18 -6.44
C TRP A 108 -8.16 8.97 -6.14
N ALA A 109 -7.77 9.02 -4.87
CA ALA A 109 -6.40 8.78 -4.44
C ALA A 109 -5.91 7.38 -4.85
N ALA A 110 -6.74 6.35 -4.68
CA ALA A 110 -6.41 4.99 -5.11
C ALA A 110 -6.21 4.88 -6.62
N ARG A 111 -7.05 5.54 -7.42
CA ARG A 111 -6.88 5.59 -8.89
C ARG A 111 -5.61 6.32 -9.29
N TRP A 112 -5.33 7.47 -8.68
CA TRP A 112 -4.11 8.24 -8.94
C TRP A 112 -2.85 7.43 -8.62
N LEU A 113 -2.87 6.75 -7.48
CA LEU A 113 -1.81 5.84 -7.05
C LEU A 113 -1.79 4.54 -7.85
N ARG A 114 -2.66 4.32 -8.84
CA ARG A 114 -2.76 3.08 -9.65
C ARG A 114 -3.04 1.82 -8.82
N VAL A 115 -3.66 1.96 -7.65
CA VAL A 115 -4.14 0.85 -6.81
C VAL A 115 -5.65 0.68 -6.89
N GLY A 116 -6.35 1.50 -7.68
CA GLY A 116 -7.83 1.48 -7.76
C GLY A 116 -8.46 0.20 -8.34
N ARG A 117 -7.65 -0.75 -8.84
CA ARG A 117 -8.10 -2.07 -9.30
C ARG A 117 -7.71 -3.21 -8.34
N PHE A 118 -6.98 -2.90 -7.27
CA PHE A 118 -6.54 -3.87 -6.29
C PHE A 118 -7.58 -4.08 -5.19
N VAL A 119 -7.38 -5.08 -4.36
CA VAL A 119 -8.26 -5.37 -3.22
C VAL A 119 -8.12 -4.31 -2.12
N PRO A 120 -9.12 -4.09 -1.26
CA PRO A 120 -8.94 -3.24 -0.08
C PRO A 120 -7.79 -3.74 0.80
N GLY A 121 -7.00 -2.85 1.38
CA GLY A 121 -5.84 -3.23 2.18
C GLY A 121 -4.85 -2.09 2.45
N CYS A 122 -3.73 -2.42 3.08
CA CYS A 122 -2.64 -1.49 3.36
C CYS A 122 -1.65 -1.47 2.18
N TYR A 123 -1.34 -0.29 1.65
CA TYR A 123 -0.42 -0.10 0.53
C TYR A 123 0.65 0.92 0.88
N THR A 124 1.79 0.89 0.19
CA THR A 124 2.76 1.99 0.25
C THR A 124 2.64 2.93 -0.95
N LEU A 125 2.98 4.19 -0.75
CA LEU A 125 3.00 5.19 -1.81
C LEU A 125 4.07 4.86 -2.87
N ALA A 126 5.24 4.39 -2.44
CA ALA A 126 6.29 3.95 -3.36
C ALA A 126 7.22 2.89 -2.75
N VAL A 127 7.91 2.20 -3.63
CA VAL A 127 9.03 1.31 -3.32
C VAL A 127 10.28 1.85 -4.00
N SER A 128 11.43 1.73 -3.34
CA SER A 128 12.70 2.30 -3.84
C SER A 128 13.36 1.46 -4.93
N GLU A 129 12.98 0.19 -5.02
CA GLU A 129 13.64 -0.83 -5.83
C GLU A 129 12.69 -1.35 -6.92
N ALA A 130 13.25 -1.72 -8.07
CA ALA A 130 12.49 -2.37 -9.13
C ALA A 130 12.40 -3.87 -8.88
N LEU A 131 11.38 -4.50 -9.44
CA LEU A 131 11.24 -5.95 -9.46
C LEU A 131 12.38 -6.55 -10.32
N PRO A 132 13.00 -7.68 -9.93
CA PRO A 132 13.99 -8.37 -10.75
C PRO A 132 13.52 -8.68 -12.18
N GLU A 133 14.42 -8.67 -13.17
CA GLU A 133 14.08 -8.78 -14.60
C GLU A 133 13.35 -10.07 -14.97
N ASP A 134 13.73 -11.19 -14.36
CA ASP A 134 13.09 -12.49 -14.49
C ASP A 134 11.63 -12.46 -14.01
N LEU A 135 11.37 -11.77 -12.89
CA LEU A 135 10.02 -11.57 -12.36
C LEU A 135 9.22 -10.52 -13.15
N GLN A 136 9.89 -9.58 -13.82
CA GLN A 136 9.24 -8.69 -14.79
C GLN A 136 8.79 -9.47 -16.03
N ALA A 137 9.63 -10.37 -16.55
CA ALA A 137 9.26 -11.25 -17.66
C ALA A 137 8.07 -12.15 -17.28
N LEU A 138 8.05 -12.66 -16.06
CA LEU A 138 6.90 -13.41 -15.55
C LEU A 138 5.61 -12.57 -15.51
N CYS A 139 5.70 -11.28 -15.15
CA CYS A 139 4.56 -10.37 -15.22
C CYS A 139 4.02 -10.23 -16.65
N GLU A 140 4.92 -10.10 -17.62
CA GLU A 140 4.55 -10.01 -19.04
C GLU A 140 3.91 -11.30 -19.56
N GLU A 141 4.48 -12.45 -19.23
CA GLU A 141 3.98 -13.79 -19.60
C GLU A 141 2.54 -14.00 -19.11
N VAL A 142 2.23 -13.58 -17.89
CA VAL A 142 0.87 -13.70 -17.31
C VAL A 142 -0.04 -12.52 -17.66
N HIS A 143 0.32 -11.72 -18.67
CA HIS A 143 -0.43 -10.56 -19.18
C HIS A 143 -0.79 -9.53 -18.10
N VAL A 144 0.17 -9.31 -17.22
CA VAL A 144 0.05 -8.43 -16.08
C VAL A 144 0.95 -7.22 -16.30
N GLN A 145 0.34 -6.04 -16.25
CA GLN A 145 1.10 -4.81 -16.38
C GLN A 145 1.99 -4.61 -15.14
N TYR A 146 3.30 -4.58 -15.37
CA TYR A 146 4.29 -4.07 -14.41
C TYR A 146 4.71 -2.66 -14.83
N VAL A 147 4.81 -1.76 -13.87
CA VAL A 147 5.33 -0.40 -14.07
C VAL A 147 6.45 -0.20 -13.06
N PRO A 148 7.72 -0.15 -13.49
CA PRO A 148 8.84 0.09 -12.60
C PRO A 148 8.67 1.41 -11.82
N PRO A 149 9.10 1.47 -10.56
CA PRO A 149 9.11 2.71 -9.82
C PRO A 149 9.99 3.73 -10.53
N LYS A 150 9.45 4.92 -10.80
CA LYS A 150 10.26 6.03 -11.28
C LYS A 150 11.12 6.51 -10.12
N ARG A 151 12.40 6.80 -10.38
CA ARG A 151 13.31 7.39 -9.39
C ARG A 151 12.68 8.71 -8.88
N ILE A 152 12.13 8.69 -7.67
CA ILE A 152 11.40 9.83 -7.11
C ILE A 152 12.44 10.82 -6.58
N HIS A 153 12.77 11.83 -7.37
CA HIS A 153 13.34 13.06 -6.82
C HIS A 153 12.20 13.79 -6.10
N LEU A 154 12.08 13.55 -4.78
CA LEU A 154 11.24 14.31 -3.81
C LEU A 154 10.07 15.05 -4.47
N LEU A 155 9.06 14.31 -4.90
CA LEU A 155 7.83 14.91 -5.41
C LEU A 155 7.03 15.36 -4.18
N HIS A 156 7.04 16.66 -3.93
CA HIS A 156 6.14 17.34 -3.01
C HIS A 156 4.72 17.27 -3.61
N VAL A 157 4.06 16.12 -3.49
CA VAL A 157 2.72 15.95 -4.04
C VAL A 157 1.69 16.40 -3.01
N CYS A 158 1.35 17.68 -3.07
CA CYS A 158 0.27 18.25 -2.29
C CYS A 158 -1.05 18.00 -3.05
N PHE A 159 -1.94 17.14 -2.51
CA PHE A 159 -3.24 16.87 -3.13
C PHE A 159 -4.38 17.54 -2.37
N THR A 160 -4.85 18.69 -2.85
CA THR A 160 -6.17 19.18 -2.40
C THR A 160 -7.24 18.30 -3.05
N VAL A 161 -7.88 17.42 -2.26
CA VAL A 161 -9.03 16.66 -2.74
C VAL A 161 -10.24 17.60 -2.79
N TYR A 162 -10.60 18.06 -3.99
CA TYR A 162 -11.93 18.58 -4.25
C TYR A 162 -12.82 17.36 -4.58
N GLY A 163 -13.70 17.01 -3.66
CA GLY A 163 -14.73 15.99 -3.89
C GLY A 163 -16.04 16.64 -4.31
N ASP A 164 -16.60 16.20 -5.43
CA ASP A 164 -18.03 16.36 -5.74
C ASP A 164 -18.88 15.49 -4.80
#